data_AF-A0A2G2W8P1-F1
#
_entry.id   AF-A0A2G2W8P1-F1
#
_cell.length_a   1.000
_cell.length_b   1.000
_cell.length_c   1.000
_cell.angle_alpha   90.00
_cell.angle_beta   90.00
_cell.angle_gamma   90.00
#
_symmetry.space_group_name_H-M   'P 1'
#
loop_
_entity.id
_entity.type
_entity.pdbx_description
1 polymer ?
#
loop_
_entity_poly.entity_id
_entity_poly.type
_entity_poly.pdbx_seq_one_letter_code
_entity_poly.pdbx_strand_id
1 'polypeptide(L)'
;MPLRSNGHVQDLSGTTVLLHGDLDLQIIEASSLPNLDAKCLPMFSWKSKDSTNASGLIDTSDPYVSVCLAGASIARTAVIPNDENPTWNEHLCVPVAHAVEKIEFIVKDNDKVGADLIGVVAIPSSVIVEGNQINGWFPIRGPSGAPLDTGAQLHLSIQYKPATENPLYKNGVGSEADQKGVPHTYFPLRRGGSLTLYQDAHAPDETLPEILLDNDKVFKHNKCWEDICHAILEAQHLIYITGWSVYHLVRIIREPTRPVPSAGWLELGELLKYKSQEGVRVILLIWDDKTSNDDLFLKTEGVMQTHDEETRKFFKHSNVHCILCPRSASSKLSIFKQQVVGNIFTHHQKCVIVDTQAAGNERKITAFIGGLDLCDGRYDTPDHRLFSDLDTVFENDIHNPTF
;
A
#
# COMPACT_ATOMS: atom_id res chain seq x y z
N MET A 1 -16.89 -57.23 26.45
CA MET A 1 -17.99 -56.75 25.58
C MET A 1 -17.88 -55.25 25.47
N PRO A 2 -17.92 -54.68 24.25
CA PRO A 2 -17.67 -53.27 24.00
C PRO A 2 -18.94 -52.44 24.21
N LEU A 3 -18.82 -51.31 24.90
CA LEU A 3 -19.86 -50.28 24.95
C LEU A 3 -19.67 -49.37 23.74
N ARG A 4 -20.55 -49.56 22.75
CA ARG A 4 -20.80 -48.61 21.66
C ARG A 4 -21.40 -47.35 22.25
N SER A 5 -20.69 -46.22 22.23
CA SER A 5 -21.30 -44.91 22.30
C SER A 5 -21.50 -44.40 20.87
N ASN A 6 -22.74 -44.50 20.38
CA ASN A 6 -23.20 -43.79 19.20
C ASN A 6 -23.17 -42.28 19.50
N GLY A 7 -22.07 -41.63 19.15
CA GLY A 7 -22.04 -40.18 18.99
C GLY A 7 -22.75 -39.84 17.70
N HIS A 8 -23.97 -39.30 17.79
CA HIS A 8 -24.53 -38.50 16.71
C HIS A 8 -23.58 -37.33 16.48
N VAL A 9 -22.74 -37.43 15.44
CA VAL A 9 -22.12 -36.26 14.82
C VAL A 9 -23.30 -35.46 14.27
N GLN A 10 -23.67 -34.37 14.95
CA GLN A 10 -24.57 -33.39 14.38
C GLN A 10 -23.94 -32.90 13.08
N ASP A 11 -24.72 -32.94 12.02
CA ASP A 11 -24.38 -32.40 10.71
C ASP A 11 -24.22 -30.87 10.86
N LEU A 12 -22.99 -30.41 11.12
CA LEU A 12 -22.64 -28.99 11.28
C LEU A 12 -22.45 -28.29 9.92
N SER A 13 -22.96 -28.86 8.82
CA SER A 13 -22.96 -28.19 7.53
C SER A 13 -23.89 -26.97 7.57
N GLY A 14 -23.32 -25.76 7.41
CA GLY A 14 -24.07 -24.51 7.28
C GLY A 14 -24.16 -23.61 8.53
N THR A 15 -23.37 -23.85 9.58
CA THR A 15 -23.30 -22.88 10.70
C THR A 15 -22.26 -21.80 10.40
N THR A 16 -22.73 -20.56 10.22
CA THR A 16 -21.86 -19.39 10.07
C THR A 16 -21.27 -18.98 11.42
N VAL A 17 -19.95 -18.81 11.48
CA VAL A 17 -19.23 -18.34 12.67
C VAL A 17 -18.52 -17.02 12.36
N LEU A 18 -18.54 -16.09 13.31
CA LEU A 18 -17.72 -14.87 13.23
C LEU A 18 -16.28 -15.20 13.64
N LEU A 19 -15.37 -15.18 12.67
CA LEU A 19 -13.94 -15.22 12.93
C LEU A 19 -13.43 -13.79 13.09
N HIS A 20 -13.31 -13.36 14.35
CA HIS A 20 -12.72 -12.08 14.75
C HIS A 20 -11.43 -12.31 15.55
N GLY A 21 -10.27 -12.08 14.94
CA GLY A 21 -8.97 -12.43 15.52
C GLY A 21 -7.92 -12.67 14.43
N ASP A 22 -6.97 -13.56 14.68
CA ASP A 22 -5.89 -13.87 13.75
C ASP A 22 -5.99 -15.31 13.26
N LEU A 23 -5.80 -15.51 11.95
CA LEU A 23 -5.55 -16.81 11.35
C LEU A 23 -4.06 -17.00 11.12
N ASP A 24 -3.49 -17.96 11.84
CA ASP A 24 -2.12 -18.44 11.69
C ASP A 24 -2.11 -19.56 10.64
N LEU A 25 -1.64 -19.25 9.43
CA LEU A 25 -1.73 -20.10 8.25
C LEU A 25 -0.33 -20.52 7.79
N GLN A 26 -0.10 -21.81 7.62
CA GLN A 26 1.04 -22.35 6.89
C GLN A 26 0.54 -23.13 5.67
N ILE A 27 0.91 -22.67 4.49
CA ILE A 27 0.63 -23.35 3.23
C ILE A 27 1.95 -24.01 2.82
N ILE A 28 2.03 -25.33 2.98
CA ILE A 28 3.29 -26.07 2.99
C ILE A 28 3.60 -26.53 1.57
N GLU A 29 2.81 -27.48 1.07
CA GLU A 29 3.02 -28.13 -0.23
C GLU A 29 1.71 -28.69 -0.79
N ALA A 30 1.71 -28.98 -2.09
CA ALA A 30 0.66 -29.78 -2.73
C ALA A 30 1.28 -30.96 -3.47
N SER A 31 0.48 -32.02 -3.67
CA SER A 31 0.93 -33.22 -4.36
C SER A 31 -0.06 -33.60 -5.46
N SER A 32 0.47 -34.12 -6.58
CA SER A 32 -0.31 -34.69 -7.68
C SER A 32 -1.32 -33.72 -8.28
N LEU A 33 -0.94 -32.46 -8.48
CA LEU A 33 -1.76 -31.49 -9.19
C LEU A 33 -1.91 -31.90 -10.67
N PRO A 34 -3.07 -31.69 -11.30
CA PRO A 34 -3.23 -31.92 -12.74
C PRO A 34 -2.48 -30.85 -13.54
N ASN A 35 -1.85 -31.25 -14.65
CA ASN A 35 -1.34 -30.33 -15.65
C ASN A 35 -2.49 -29.67 -16.43
N LEU A 36 -2.69 -28.37 -16.28
CA LEU A 36 -3.68 -27.61 -17.06
C LEU A 36 -3.08 -26.97 -18.32
N ASP A 37 -1.78 -26.67 -18.34
CA ASP A 37 -1.07 -26.13 -19.51
C ASP A 37 -1.09 -27.07 -20.72
N ALA A 38 -1.14 -28.38 -20.49
CA ALA A 38 -1.26 -29.39 -21.55
C ALA A 38 -2.58 -29.28 -22.36
N LYS A 39 -3.61 -28.61 -21.82
CA LYS A 39 -4.90 -28.39 -22.50
C LYS A 39 -4.94 -27.11 -23.32
N CYS A 40 -3.98 -26.21 -23.13
CA CYS A 40 -3.88 -24.92 -23.82
C CYS A 40 -2.97 -25.03 -25.07
N LEU A 41 -3.19 -26.02 -25.94
CA LEU A 41 -2.58 -26.02 -27.28
C LEU A 41 -3.31 -24.97 -28.15
N PRO A 42 -2.60 -24.00 -28.75
CA PRO A 42 -3.25 -22.88 -29.42
C PRO A 42 -3.90 -23.32 -30.74
N MET A 43 -5.17 -23.00 -30.94
CA MET A 43 -5.88 -23.02 -32.23
C MET A 43 -5.36 -21.97 -33.24
N PHE A 44 -4.11 -21.51 -33.12
CA PHE A 44 -3.44 -20.65 -34.09
C PHE A 44 -2.07 -21.23 -34.45
N SER A 45 -2.08 -22.26 -35.30
CA SER A 45 -0.89 -22.74 -36.00
C SER A 45 -0.54 -21.78 -37.14
N TRP A 46 0.21 -20.71 -36.84
CA TRP A 46 1.06 -20.10 -37.86
C TRP A 46 2.34 -20.94 -37.94
N LYS A 47 2.52 -21.65 -39.06
CA LYS A 47 3.75 -22.39 -39.34
C LYS A 47 4.94 -21.42 -39.38
N SER A 48 5.70 -21.35 -38.29
CA SER A 48 7.10 -20.92 -38.35
C SER A 48 7.96 -22.17 -38.40
N LYS A 49 8.66 -22.32 -39.52
CA LYS A 49 9.70 -23.33 -39.73
C LYS A 49 10.97 -22.70 -39.18
N ASP A 50 11.40 -23.08 -37.99
CA ASP A 50 12.82 -23.08 -37.64
C ASP A 50 13.05 -24.07 -36.50
N SER A 51 13.83 -25.10 -36.82
CA SER A 51 14.32 -26.11 -35.90
C SER A 51 15.67 -25.67 -35.36
N THR A 52 15.83 -25.55 -34.04
CA THR A 52 17.06 -25.96 -33.35
C THR A 52 16.79 -26.18 -31.86
N ASN A 53 17.06 -27.42 -31.41
CA ASN A 53 17.44 -27.82 -30.05
C ASN A 53 16.82 -27.07 -28.86
N ALA A 54 15.60 -27.45 -28.48
CA ALA A 54 15.14 -27.33 -27.11
C ALA A 54 14.91 -28.74 -26.56
N SER A 55 15.73 -29.14 -25.58
CA SER A 55 15.35 -30.19 -24.64
C SER A 55 13.96 -29.85 -24.10
N GLY A 56 12.97 -30.67 -24.42
CA GLY A 56 11.57 -30.41 -24.09
C GLY A 56 11.36 -30.26 -22.59
N LEU A 57 11.31 -29.02 -22.12
CA LEU A 57 10.65 -28.67 -20.88
C LEU A 57 9.15 -28.87 -21.16
N ILE A 58 8.58 -29.89 -20.53
CA ILE A 58 7.13 -30.05 -20.49
C ILE A 58 6.63 -28.86 -19.70
N ASP A 59 5.90 -27.95 -20.35
CA ASP A 59 5.20 -26.87 -19.67
C ASP A 59 4.14 -27.54 -18.78
N THR A 60 4.24 -27.30 -17.48
CA THR A 60 3.34 -27.82 -16.46
C THR A 60 2.83 -26.66 -15.64
N SER A 61 1.72 -26.87 -14.94
CA SER A 61 1.06 -25.83 -14.17
C SER A 61 2.02 -25.03 -13.27
N ASP A 62 1.72 -23.74 -13.15
CA ASP A 62 2.38 -22.74 -12.31
C ASP A 62 1.51 -22.46 -11.06
N PRO A 63 1.44 -23.38 -10.07
CA PRO A 63 0.43 -23.32 -9.03
C PRO A 63 0.67 -22.26 -7.95
N TYR A 64 -0.43 -21.74 -7.43
CA TYR A 64 -0.49 -20.96 -6.19
C TYR A 64 -1.79 -21.20 -5.44
N VAL A 65 -1.82 -20.83 -4.17
CA VAL A 65 -3.01 -20.95 -3.32
C VAL A 65 -3.54 -19.56 -2.96
N SER A 66 -4.85 -19.37 -3.07
CA SER A 66 -5.59 -18.20 -2.61
C SER A 66 -6.46 -18.60 -1.43
N VAL A 67 -6.33 -17.93 -0.30
CA VAL A 67 -7.18 -18.18 0.89
C VAL A 67 -8.35 -17.21 0.86
N CYS A 68 -9.56 -17.74 0.91
CA CYS A 68 -10.78 -16.97 0.77
C CYS A 68 -11.73 -17.17 1.97
N LEU A 69 -12.32 -16.07 2.41
CA LEU A 69 -13.35 -16.00 3.46
C LEU A 69 -14.56 -15.24 2.90
N ALA A 70 -15.74 -15.87 2.86
CA ALA A 70 -16.96 -15.25 2.33
C ALA A 70 -16.78 -14.60 0.93
N GLY A 71 -15.98 -15.22 0.05
CA GLY A 71 -15.67 -14.71 -1.29
C GLY A 71 -14.56 -13.64 -1.34
N ALA A 72 -14.07 -13.13 -0.21
CA ALA A 72 -12.94 -12.22 -0.14
C ALA A 72 -11.61 -13.00 -0.05
N SER A 73 -10.68 -12.71 -0.96
CA SER A 73 -9.32 -13.25 -0.90
C SER A 73 -8.52 -12.51 0.18
N ILE A 74 -8.15 -13.21 1.25
CA ILE A 74 -7.44 -12.63 2.40
C ILE A 74 -5.93 -12.88 2.37
N ALA A 75 -5.48 -13.89 1.62
CA ALA A 75 -4.08 -14.25 1.50
C ALA A 75 -3.84 -14.98 0.16
N ARG A 76 -2.59 -14.94 -0.32
CA ARG A 76 -2.14 -15.65 -1.51
C ARG A 76 -0.68 -16.04 -1.36
N THR A 77 -0.31 -17.24 -1.81
CA THR A 77 1.09 -17.64 -1.92
C THR A 77 1.77 -17.06 -3.15
N ALA A 78 3.09 -17.17 -3.22
CA ALA A 78 3.85 -17.08 -4.45
C ALA A 78 3.41 -18.15 -5.46
N VAL A 79 3.67 -17.85 -6.73
CA VAL A 79 3.52 -18.79 -7.84
C VAL A 79 4.81 -19.60 -7.94
N ILE A 80 4.71 -20.92 -7.90
CA ILE A 80 5.82 -21.83 -8.18
C ILE A 80 5.70 -22.24 -9.65
N PRO A 81 6.70 -21.96 -10.50
CA PRO A 81 6.58 -22.27 -11.90
C PRO A 81 6.80 -23.76 -12.17
N ASN A 82 6.00 -24.34 -13.05
CA ASN A 82 6.22 -25.65 -13.66
C ASN A 82 6.43 -26.79 -12.66
N ASP A 83 5.53 -26.90 -11.69
CA ASP A 83 5.62 -27.92 -10.64
C ASP A 83 4.24 -28.44 -10.23
N GLU A 84 3.96 -29.70 -10.54
CA GLU A 84 2.73 -30.40 -10.12
C GLU A 84 2.77 -30.85 -8.65
N ASN A 85 3.91 -30.70 -7.97
CA ASN A 85 4.12 -31.00 -6.56
C ASN A 85 4.80 -29.82 -5.83
N PRO A 86 4.20 -28.61 -5.89
CA PRO A 86 4.85 -27.39 -5.44
C PRO A 86 5.05 -27.38 -3.93
N THR A 87 6.18 -26.84 -3.49
CA THR A 87 6.45 -26.51 -2.09
C THR A 87 6.53 -25.00 -1.92
N TRP A 88 5.58 -24.40 -1.19
CA TRP A 88 5.56 -22.97 -0.90
C TRP A 88 6.24 -22.65 0.43
N ASN A 89 5.98 -23.44 1.47
CA ASN A 89 6.43 -23.18 2.85
C ASN A 89 6.15 -21.74 3.32
N GLU A 90 4.97 -21.21 2.99
CA GLU A 90 4.61 -19.83 3.32
C GLU A 90 3.81 -19.75 4.60
N HIS A 91 4.28 -18.89 5.52
CA HIS A 91 3.65 -18.60 6.79
C HIS A 91 3.02 -17.20 6.76
N LEU A 92 1.72 -17.13 7.01
CA LEU A 92 0.92 -15.93 6.96
C LEU A 92 0.08 -15.82 8.23
N CYS A 93 0.18 -14.70 8.93
CA CYS A 93 -0.71 -14.37 10.04
C CYS A 93 -1.67 -13.28 9.56
N VAL A 94 -2.95 -13.63 9.40
CA VAL A 94 -3.95 -12.77 8.76
C VAL A 94 -5.01 -12.35 9.77
N PRO A 95 -5.13 -11.04 10.07
CA PRO A 95 -6.25 -10.53 10.85
C PRO A 95 -7.56 -10.72 10.09
N VAL A 96 -8.58 -11.25 10.78
CA VAL A 96 -9.89 -11.56 10.22
C VAL A 96 -11.00 -10.98 11.07
N ALA A 97 -12.08 -10.56 10.42
CA ALA A 97 -13.33 -10.10 11.02
C ALA A 97 -14.53 -10.51 10.15
N HIS A 98 -14.59 -11.80 9.79
CA HIS A 98 -15.53 -12.31 8.78
C HIS A 98 -16.51 -13.31 9.37
N ALA A 99 -17.79 -13.20 9.01
CA ALA A 99 -18.79 -14.23 9.26
C ALA A 99 -18.71 -15.27 8.13
N VAL A 100 -18.28 -16.49 8.43
CA VAL A 100 -18.02 -17.53 7.43
C VAL A 100 -18.52 -18.90 7.87
N GLU A 101 -18.98 -19.71 6.91
CA GLU A 101 -19.28 -21.13 7.14
C GLU A 101 -18.02 -21.99 7.04
N LYS A 102 -17.09 -21.61 6.17
CA LYS A 102 -15.85 -22.34 5.85
C LYS A 102 -14.74 -21.38 5.41
N ILE A 103 -13.51 -21.85 5.53
CA ILE A 103 -12.32 -21.24 4.93
C ILE A 103 -11.97 -22.03 3.67
N GLU A 104 -11.81 -21.32 2.56
CA GLU A 104 -11.55 -21.92 1.26
C GLU A 104 -10.10 -21.65 0.82
N PHE A 105 -9.37 -22.71 0.52
CA PHE A 105 -8.04 -22.67 -0.08
C PHE A 105 -8.21 -23.04 -1.55
N ILE A 106 -8.15 -22.02 -2.40
CA ILE A 106 -8.37 -22.14 -3.84
C ILE A 106 -7.02 -22.31 -4.53
N VAL A 107 -6.75 -23.51 -5.03
CA VAL A 107 -5.53 -23.85 -5.78
C VAL A 107 -5.76 -23.47 -7.24
N LYS A 108 -4.86 -22.67 -7.79
CA LYS A 108 -4.99 -22.11 -9.14
C LYS A 108 -3.69 -22.25 -9.91
N ASP A 109 -3.82 -22.35 -11.22
CA ASP A 109 -2.74 -22.21 -12.19
C ASP A 109 -2.59 -20.73 -12.58
N ASN A 110 -1.37 -20.25 -12.84
CA ASN A 110 -1.11 -18.85 -13.13
C ASN A 110 -0.55 -18.64 -14.53
N ASP A 111 -1.44 -18.56 -15.51
CA ASP A 111 -1.05 -18.33 -16.90
C ASP A 111 -0.88 -16.84 -17.22
N LYS A 112 -0.22 -16.56 -18.35
CA LYS A 112 0.00 -15.17 -18.83
C LYS A 112 -1.31 -14.43 -19.13
N VAL A 113 -2.36 -15.15 -19.52
CA VAL A 113 -3.65 -14.60 -19.98
C VAL A 113 -4.71 -14.59 -18.86
N GLY A 114 -4.61 -15.46 -17.88
CA GLY A 114 -5.59 -15.64 -16.81
C GLY A 114 -5.13 -16.70 -15.83
N ALA A 115 -5.83 -16.83 -14.70
CA ALA A 115 -5.54 -17.91 -13.75
C ALA A 115 -6.68 -18.93 -13.77
N ASP A 116 -6.34 -20.18 -14.01
CA ASP A 116 -7.29 -21.29 -14.08
C ASP A 116 -7.48 -21.96 -12.71
N LEU A 117 -8.69 -22.43 -12.42
CA LEU A 117 -9.00 -23.12 -11.17
C LEU A 117 -8.60 -24.60 -11.27
N ILE A 118 -7.66 -25.02 -10.42
CA ILE A 118 -7.34 -26.44 -10.24
C ILE A 118 -8.37 -27.10 -9.31
N GLY A 119 -8.61 -26.49 -8.15
CA GLY A 119 -9.59 -26.99 -7.20
C GLY A 119 -9.58 -26.24 -5.87
N VAL A 120 -10.38 -26.74 -4.93
CA VAL A 120 -10.64 -26.10 -3.64
C VAL A 120 -10.52 -27.11 -2.51
N VAL A 121 -9.83 -26.72 -1.44
CA VAL A 121 -9.94 -27.33 -0.11
C VAL A 121 -10.81 -26.42 0.75
N ALA A 122 -11.84 -26.96 1.38
CA ALA A 122 -12.74 -26.23 2.26
C ALA A 122 -12.71 -26.80 3.67
N ILE A 123 -12.36 -25.97 4.66
CA ILE A 123 -12.34 -26.36 6.07
C ILE A 123 -13.49 -25.64 6.79
N PRO A 124 -14.43 -26.37 7.42
CA PRO A 124 -15.54 -25.77 8.15
C PRO A 124 -15.06 -24.87 9.28
N SER A 125 -15.65 -23.69 9.40
CA SER A 125 -15.35 -22.71 10.44
C SER A 125 -15.61 -23.26 11.86
N SER A 126 -16.57 -24.18 11.99
CA SER A 126 -16.89 -24.86 13.25
C SER A 126 -15.73 -25.66 13.83
N VAL A 127 -14.81 -26.16 13.01
CA VAL A 127 -13.61 -26.88 13.47
C VAL A 127 -12.49 -25.90 13.83
N ILE A 128 -12.43 -24.76 13.13
CA ILE A 128 -11.39 -23.76 13.29
C ILE A 128 -11.61 -22.92 14.55
N VAL A 129 -12.86 -22.60 14.88
CA VAL A 129 -13.21 -21.78 16.05
C VAL A 129 -12.83 -22.43 17.38
N GLU A 130 -12.62 -23.75 17.41
CA GLU A 130 -12.12 -24.47 18.59
C GLU A 130 -10.70 -24.02 19.01
N GLY A 131 -9.96 -23.34 18.13
CA GLY A 131 -8.62 -22.80 18.41
C GLY A 131 -7.48 -23.82 18.39
N ASN A 132 -7.81 -25.11 18.23
CA ASN A 132 -6.84 -26.18 18.04
C ASN A 132 -6.08 -26.00 16.72
N GLN A 133 -4.78 -26.32 16.72
CA GLN A 133 -4.00 -26.36 15.49
C GLN A 133 -4.45 -27.56 14.65
N ILE A 134 -4.90 -27.28 13.43
CA ILE A 134 -5.23 -28.29 12.43
C ILE A 134 -4.02 -28.39 11.50
N ASN A 135 -3.43 -29.57 11.34
CA ASN A 135 -2.31 -29.81 10.43
C ASN A 135 -2.51 -31.15 9.72
N GLY A 136 -2.47 -31.15 8.39
CA GLY A 136 -2.54 -32.39 7.62
C GLY A 136 -2.75 -32.19 6.13
N TRP A 137 -2.89 -33.33 5.44
CA TRP A 137 -3.18 -33.40 4.02
C TRP A 137 -4.68 -33.40 3.76
N PHE A 138 -5.14 -32.47 2.94
CA PHE A 138 -6.54 -32.30 2.59
C PHE A 138 -6.77 -32.56 1.10
N PRO A 139 -7.77 -33.37 0.72
CA PRO A 139 -8.05 -33.64 -0.69
C PRO A 139 -8.55 -32.37 -1.40
N ILE A 140 -7.93 -32.04 -2.53
CA ILE A 140 -8.36 -30.95 -3.39
C ILE A 140 -9.57 -31.43 -4.19
N ARG A 141 -10.66 -30.67 -4.14
CA ARG A 141 -11.89 -30.98 -4.87
C ARG A 141 -12.03 -30.09 -6.10
N GLY A 142 -12.44 -30.68 -7.22
CA GLY A 142 -12.68 -29.94 -8.46
C GLY A 142 -13.89 -29.00 -8.38
N PRO A 143 -14.18 -28.23 -9.44
CA PRO A 143 -15.25 -27.23 -9.47
C PRO A 143 -16.65 -27.78 -9.15
N SER A 144 -16.90 -29.05 -9.47
CA SER A 144 -18.17 -29.75 -9.17
C SER A 144 -18.26 -30.28 -7.74
N GLY A 145 -17.21 -30.10 -6.92
CA GLY A 145 -17.10 -30.68 -5.58
C GLY A 145 -16.68 -32.16 -5.58
N ALA A 146 -16.41 -32.75 -6.74
CA ALA A 146 -15.89 -34.11 -6.86
C ALA A 146 -14.38 -34.17 -6.58
N PRO A 147 -13.84 -35.31 -6.11
CA PRO A 147 -12.39 -35.54 -6.05
C PRO A 147 -11.76 -35.41 -7.44
N LEU A 148 -10.51 -34.95 -7.49
CA LEU A 148 -9.72 -34.94 -8.73
C LEU A 148 -9.19 -36.34 -9.03
N ASP A 149 -9.19 -36.74 -10.31
CA ASP A 149 -8.72 -38.06 -10.75
C ASP A 149 -7.24 -38.31 -10.43
N THR A 150 -6.45 -37.24 -10.31
CA THR A 150 -5.03 -37.30 -9.96
C THR A 150 -4.79 -37.62 -8.48
N GLY A 151 -5.83 -37.60 -7.64
CA GLY A 151 -5.71 -37.76 -6.20
C GLY A 151 -5.06 -36.55 -5.50
N ALA A 152 -5.14 -35.36 -6.11
CA ALA A 152 -4.46 -34.17 -5.64
C ALA A 152 -4.78 -33.81 -4.17
N GLN A 153 -3.75 -33.43 -3.41
CA GLN A 153 -3.88 -33.04 -2.00
C GLN A 153 -3.09 -31.77 -1.70
N LEU A 154 -3.53 -31.03 -0.68
CA LEU A 154 -2.87 -29.85 -0.15
C LEU A 154 -2.48 -30.09 1.31
N HIS A 155 -1.21 -29.90 1.65
CA HIS A 155 -0.71 -29.92 3.02
C HIS A 155 -0.72 -28.50 3.59
N LEU A 156 -1.49 -28.31 4.66
CA LEU A 156 -1.57 -27.03 5.35
C LEU A 156 -1.63 -27.21 6.86
N SER A 157 -1.26 -26.14 7.57
CA SER A 157 -1.56 -25.95 8.99
C SER A 157 -2.35 -24.67 9.20
N ILE A 158 -3.39 -24.73 10.02
CA ILE A 158 -4.22 -23.57 10.39
C ILE A 158 -4.48 -23.56 11.89
N GLN A 159 -4.36 -22.39 12.49
CA GLN A 159 -4.80 -22.13 13.86
C GLN A 159 -5.50 -20.77 13.93
N TYR A 160 -6.65 -20.72 14.58
CA TYR A 160 -7.34 -19.47 14.86
C TYR A 160 -7.07 -19.01 16.29
N LYS A 161 -6.77 -17.72 16.45
CA LYS A 161 -6.56 -17.05 17.73
C LYS A 161 -7.58 -15.92 17.86
N PRO A 162 -8.60 -16.04 18.73
CA PRO A 162 -9.59 -14.98 18.92
C PRO A 162 -8.94 -13.65 19.34
N ALA A 163 -9.48 -12.53 18.86
CA ALA A 163 -8.97 -11.20 19.22
C ALA A 163 -8.98 -10.96 20.74
N THR A 164 -9.98 -11.52 21.43
CA THR A 164 -10.14 -11.46 22.88
C THR A 164 -9.09 -12.27 23.65
N GLU A 165 -8.39 -13.19 22.99
CA GLU A 165 -7.33 -14.01 23.61
C GLU A 165 -5.94 -13.46 23.32
N ASN A 166 -5.76 -12.79 22.18
CA ASN A 166 -4.48 -12.22 21.77
C ASN A 166 -4.05 -11.08 22.72
N PRO A 167 -2.92 -11.23 23.45
CA PRO A 167 -2.41 -10.19 24.36
C PRO A 167 -2.15 -8.84 23.68
N LEU A 168 -1.87 -8.83 22.37
CA LEU A 168 -1.63 -7.61 21.59
C LEU A 168 -2.84 -6.66 21.57
N TYR A 169 -4.06 -7.18 21.78
CA TYR A 169 -5.29 -6.38 21.67
C TYR A 169 -5.92 -6.03 23.03
N LYS A 170 -5.35 -6.50 24.15
CA LYS A 170 -6.01 -6.42 25.46
C LYS A 170 -5.82 -5.10 26.20
N ASN A 171 -4.61 -4.53 26.18
CA ASN A 171 -4.22 -3.53 27.19
C ASN A 171 -3.91 -2.13 26.65
N GLY A 172 -4.26 -1.83 25.39
CA GLY A 172 -3.89 -0.56 24.76
C GLY A 172 -2.36 -0.37 24.73
N VAL A 173 -1.90 0.86 24.52
CA VAL A 173 -0.46 1.19 24.49
C VAL A 173 0.04 1.44 25.92
N GLY A 174 1.00 0.66 26.42
CA GLY A 174 1.68 0.93 27.70
C GLY A 174 2.05 -0.30 28.56
N SER A 175 1.78 -1.51 28.10
CA SER A 175 2.16 -2.78 28.74
C SER A 175 3.56 -3.27 28.33
N GLU A 176 4.17 -4.20 29.08
CA GLU A 176 5.51 -4.74 28.79
C GLU A 176 5.64 -5.39 27.40
N ALA A 177 4.53 -5.85 26.80
CA ALA A 177 4.48 -6.39 25.43
C ALA A 177 4.65 -5.31 24.34
N ASP A 178 4.38 -4.04 24.66
CA ASP A 178 4.30 -2.92 23.72
C ASP A 178 5.66 -2.29 23.41
N GLN A 179 6.74 -2.86 23.96
CA GLN A 179 8.08 -2.35 23.70
C GLN A 179 8.51 -2.49 22.23
N LYS A 180 7.80 -3.30 21.43
CA LYS A 180 8.19 -3.72 20.08
C LYS A 180 7.46 -3.01 18.93
N GLY A 181 6.37 -2.27 19.21
CA GLY A 181 5.51 -1.66 18.18
C GLY A 181 4.65 -2.68 17.43
N VAL A 182 4.07 -2.27 16.29
CA VAL A 182 3.29 -3.17 15.43
C VAL A 182 4.21 -4.27 14.88
N PRO A 183 3.91 -5.56 15.10
CA PRO A 183 4.76 -6.66 14.63
C PRO A 183 4.66 -6.83 13.10
N HIS A 184 5.64 -7.54 12.52
CA HIS A 184 5.67 -7.89 11.10
C HIS A 184 5.63 -6.71 10.11
N THR A 185 6.07 -5.52 10.54
CA THR A 185 6.23 -4.35 9.66
C THR A 185 7.65 -4.27 9.11
N TYR A 186 7.80 -3.67 7.91
CA TYR A 186 9.12 -3.47 7.29
C TYR A 186 10.02 -2.55 8.13
N PHE A 187 9.46 -1.47 8.69
CA PHE A 187 10.15 -0.58 9.60
C PHE A 187 9.79 -0.92 11.05
N PRO A 188 10.78 -1.15 11.93
CA PRO A 188 10.54 -1.38 13.34
C PRO A 188 10.20 -0.07 14.05
N LEU A 189 9.61 -0.17 15.25
CA LEU A 189 9.42 0.97 16.14
C LEU A 189 10.76 1.67 16.44
N ARG A 190 10.80 2.99 16.27
CA ARG A 190 11.93 3.84 16.65
C ARG A 190 11.55 4.66 17.88
N ARG A 191 12.51 4.85 18.79
CA ARG A 191 12.33 5.60 20.04
C ARG A 191 13.21 6.85 20.03
N GLY A 192 12.85 7.84 20.84
CA GLY A 192 13.58 9.11 20.95
C GLY A 192 13.35 10.09 19.79
N GLY A 193 12.37 9.81 18.91
CA GLY A 193 11.92 10.76 17.89
C GLY A 193 11.01 11.83 18.48
N SER A 194 10.93 12.97 17.79
CA SER A 194 9.93 14.01 18.03
C SER A 194 8.91 13.98 16.91
N LEU A 195 7.63 14.07 17.24
CA LEU A 195 6.53 14.14 16.28
C LEU A 195 5.81 15.48 16.45
N THR A 196 5.68 16.22 15.36
CA THR A 196 4.85 17.42 15.29
C THR A 196 3.59 17.07 14.53
N LEU A 197 2.43 17.30 15.15
CA LEU A 197 1.13 17.13 14.49
C LEU A 197 0.71 18.47 13.89
N TYR A 198 0.15 18.40 12.69
CA TYR A 198 -0.36 19.56 11.96
C TYR A 198 -1.85 19.38 11.69
N GLN A 199 -2.61 20.42 11.99
CA GLN A 199 -3.99 20.60 11.54
C GLN A 199 -3.94 21.58 10.37
N ASP A 200 -4.45 21.15 9.22
CA ASP A 200 -4.42 21.90 7.95
C ASP A 200 -3.00 22.28 7.48
N ALA A 201 -2.91 23.09 6.43
CA ALA A 201 -1.63 23.61 5.94
C ALA A 201 -1.09 24.72 6.85
N HIS A 202 -1.99 25.50 7.45
CA HIS A 202 -1.68 26.61 8.32
C HIS A 202 -2.71 26.73 9.45
N ALA A 203 -2.27 27.17 10.63
CA ALA A 203 -3.16 27.46 11.75
C ALA A 203 -2.78 28.85 12.29
N PRO A 204 -3.61 29.89 12.10
CA PRO A 204 -3.29 31.22 12.60
C PRO A 204 -3.14 31.23 14.13
N ASP A 205 -2.38 32.17 14.65
CA ASP A 205 -2.28 32.35 16.11
C ASP A 205 -3.62 32.84 16.68
N GLU A 206 -3.92 32.40 17.91
CA GLU A 206 -5.09 32.84 18.70
C GLU A 206 -6.48 32.51 18.11
N THR A 207 -6.58 31.70 17.05
CA THR A 207 -7.88 31.27 16.48
C THR A 207 -8.42 29.98 17.09
N LEU A 208 -7.53 29.12 17.60
CA LEU A 208 -7.88 27.84 18.20
C LEU A 208 -7.84 27.91 19.74
N PRO A 209 -8.66 27.11 20.44
CA PRO A 209 -8.70 27.13 21.90
C PRO A 209 -7.38 26.67 22.52
N GLU A 210 -7.11 27.18 23.72
CA GLU A 210 -6.04 26.68 24.57
C GLU A 210 -6.38 25.26 25.04
N ILE A 211 -5.44 24.33 24.87
CA ILE A 211 -5.59 22.94 25.31
C ILE A 211 -4.47 22.64 26.31
N LEU A 212 -4.85 22.44 27.58
CA LEU A 212 -3.92 22.08 28.64
C LEU A 212 -3.49 20.62 28.51
N LEU A 213 -2.20 20.39 28.72
CA LEU A 213 -1.53 19.10 28.72
C LEU A 213 -0.88 18.86 30.09
N ASP A 214 -0.44 17.62 30.33
CA ASP A 214 0.31 17.27 31.54
C ASP A 214 1.52 18.19 31.79
N ASN A 215 1.83 18.40 33.06
CA ASN A 215 2.89 19.30 33.54
C ASN A 215 2.66 20.77 33.14
N ASP A 216 1.41 21.23 33.19
CA ASP A 216 0.99 22.62 32.93
C ASP A 216 1.48 23.15 31.58
N LYS A 217 1.60 22.27 30.58
CA LYS A 217 1.97 22.65 29.21
C LYS A 217 0.71 23.01 28.44
N VAL A 218 0.86 23.93 27.50
CA VAL A 218 -0.19 24.27 26.53
C VAL A 218 0.13 23.60 25.20
N PHE A 219 -0.86 22.96 24.59
CA PHE A 219 -0.74 22.40 23.25
C PHE A 219 -0.44 23.51 22.25
N LYS A 220 0.62 23.32 21.46
CA LYS A 220 1.01 24.26 20.42
C LYS A 220 0.42 23.83 19.08
N HIS A 221 -0.45 24.67 18.53
CA HIS A 221 -0.91 24.55 17.14
C HIS A 221 0.24 24.93 16.19
N ASN A 222 0.80 23.93 15.51
CA ASN A 222 1.93 24.11 14.58
C ASN A 222 1.44 24.38 13.16
N LYS A 223 2.30 24.99 12.33
CA LYS A 223 1.93 25.50 11.01
C LYS A 223 2.68 24.71 9.94
N CYS A 224 2.02 23.75 9.32
CA CYS A 224 2.64 22.73 8.46
C CYS A 224 3.51 23.34 7.36
N TRP A 225 2.90 24.17 6.51
CA TRP A 225 3.58 24.76 5.36
C TRP A 225 4.64 25.79 5.77
N GLU A 226 4.41 26.52 6.87
CA GLU A 226 5.43 27.42 7.43
C GLU A 226 6.64 26.65 7.95
N ASP A 227 6.46 25.52 8.65
CA ASP A 227 7.56 24.67 9.09
C ASP A 227 8.27 23.98 7.90
N ILE A 228 7.54 23.56 6.86
CA ILE A 228 8.14 23.04 5.61
C ILE A 228 8.99 24.12 4.93
N CYS A 229 8.49 25.35 4.79
CA CYS A 229 9.22 26.45 4.15
C CYS A 229 10.53 26.72 4.89
N HIS A 230 10.47 26.88 6.21
CA HIS A 230 11.65 27.13 7.02
C HIS A 230 12.65 25.96 6.97
N ALA A 231 12.17 24.71 6.97
CA ALA A 231 13.03 23.54 6.86
C ALA A 231 13.74 23.46 5.50
N ILE A 232 13.07 23.83 4.40
CA ILE A 232 13.67 23.95 3.06
C ILE A 232 14.71 25.07 3.03
N LEU A 233 14.39 26.23 3.61
CA LEU A 233 15.28 27.39 3.64
C LEU A 233 16.60 27.11 4.37
N GLU A 234 16.54 26.39 5.51
CA GLU A 234 17.73 26.08 6.29
C GLU A 234 18.51 24.85 5.79
N ALA A 235 17.97 24.08 4.85
CA ALA A 235 18.61 22.88 4.34
C ALA A 235 19.97 23.18 3.70
N GLN A 236 20.96 22.32 3.95
CA GLN A 236 22.33 22.49 3.49
C GLN A 236 22.82 21.33 2.60
N HIS A 237 22.15 20.19 2.62
CA HIS A 237 22.64 18.98 1.96
C HIS A 237 21.61 18.34 1.03
N LEU A 238 20.35 18.21 1.46
CA LEU A 238 19.32 17.52 0.71
C LEU A 238 17.93 18.09 0.93
N ILE A 239 17.14 18.08 -0.15
CA ILE A 239 15.70 18.27 -0.17
C ILE A 239 15.12 17.20 -1.08
N TYR A 240 14.44 16.20 -0.51
CA TYR A 240 13.76 15.15 -1.27
C TYR A 240 12.26 15.29 -1.10
N ILE A 241 11.52 15.32 -2.20
CA ILE A 241 10.06 15.47 -2.19
C ILE A 241 9.46 14.32 -2.98
N THR A 242 8.48 13.64 -2.39
CA THR A 242 7.57 12.75 -3.11
C THR A 242 6.17 13.33 -3.04
N GLY A 243 5.46 13.37 -4.16
CA GLY A 243 4.10 13.87 -4.21
C GLY A 243 3.26 13.09 -5.20
N TRP A 244 1.97 12.95 -4.89
CA TRP A 244 1.00 12.56 -5.90
C TRP A 244 0.85 13.68 -6.93
N SER A 245 0.91 14.93 -6.47
CA SER A 245 1.03 16.13 -7.32
C SER A 245 1.96 17.13 -6.64
N VAL A 246 2.73 17.87 -7.43
CA VAL A 246 3.53 19.01 -6.94
C VAL A 246 3.33 20.13 -7.94
N TYR A 247 2.94 21.31 -7.47
CA TYR A 247 2.72 22.47 -8.32
C TYR A 247 3.77 23.54 -8.06
N HIS A 248 4.62 23.79 -9.05
CA HIS A 248 5.77 24.68 -8.90
C HIS A 248 5.39 26.15 -8.57
N LEU A 249 4.20 26.60 -8.97
CA LEU A 249 3.70 27.96 -8.71
C LEU A 249 3.09 28.14 -7.30
N VAL A 250 2.93 27.06 -6.52
CA VAL A 250 2.29 27.19 -5.21
C VAL A 250 3.13 28.02 -4.25
N ARG A 251 2.48 28.98 -3.57
CA ARG A 251 3.10 29.76 -2.50
C ARG A 251 2.91 29.06 -1.16
N ILE A 252 4.03 28.67 -0.55
CA ILE A 252 4.05 27.94 0.72
C ILE A 252 3.67 28.86 1.90
N ILE A 253 4.11 30.12 1.86
CA ILE A 253 3.80 31.13 2.88
C ILE A 253 2.77 32.11 2.32
N ARG A 254 1.69 32.35 3.08
CA ARG A 254 0.67 33.37 2.77
C ARG A 254 0.36 34.25 3.97
N GLU A 255 0.12 33.64 5.12
CA GLU A 255 -0.17 34.32 6.39
C GLU A 255 0.93 33.96 7.43
N PRO A 256 2.14 34.55 7.35
CA PRO A 256 3.25 34.14 8.23
C PRO A 256 3.00 34.51 9.69
N THR A 257 3.36 33.59 10.60
CA THR A 257 3.30 33.82 12.07
C THR A 257 4.67 34.14 12.67
N ARG A 258 5.74 34.00 11.88
CA ARG A 258 7.11 34.40 12.26
C ARG A 258 7.85 35.06 11.10
N PRO A 259 9.00 35.72 11.35
CA PRO A 259 9.79 36.33 10.28
C PRO A 259 10.23 35.33 9.22
N VAL A 260 9.90 35.59 7.95
CA VAL A 260 10.23 34.75 6.81
C VAL A 260 11.39 35.36 6.03
N PRO A 261 12.52 34.62 5.82
CA PRO A 261 13.60 35.06 4.94
C PRO A 261 13.11 35.42 3.53
N SER A 262 13.82 36.29 2.82
CA SER A 262 13.40 36.77 1.50
C SER A 262 13.08 35.64 0.51
N ALA A 263 13.90 34.59 0.48
CA ALA A 263 13.68 33.42 -0.37
C ALA A 263 12.41 32.61 -0.01
N GLY A 264 11.89 32.73 1.22
CA GLY A 264 10.67 32.04 1.66
C GLY A 264 9.39 32.60 1.05
N TRP A 265 9.47 33.78 0.41
CA TRP A 265 8.36 34.40 -0.32
C TRP A 265 8.26 33.94 -1.77
N LEU A 266 9.27 33.20 -2.27
CA LEU A 266 9.26 32.62 -3.60
C LEU A 266 8.17 31.53 -3.70
N GLU A 267 7.67 31.32 -4.91
CA GLU A 267 6.92 30.12 -5.24
C GLU A 267 7.80 28.88 -5.03
N LEU A 268 7.17 27.73 -4.75
CA LEU A 268 7.87 26.49 -4.41
C LEU A 268 8.96 26.15 -5.43
N GLY A 269 8.65 26.27 -6.73
CA GLY A 269 9.57 25.98 -7.81
C GLY A 269 10.85 26.82 -7.75
N GLU A 270 10.71 28.13 -7.60
CA GLU A 270 11.83 29.06 -7.53
C GLU A 270 12.61 28.92 -6.22
N LEU A 271 11.94 28.63 -5.09
CA LEU A 271 12.61 28.27 -3.83
C LEU A 271 13.51 27.04 -3.99
N LEU A 272 13.01 25.99 -4.65
CA LEU A 272 13.78 24.76 -4.87
C LEU A 272 14.96 24.97 -5.83
N LYS A 273 14.79 25.76 -6.90
CA LYS A 273 15.91 26.17 -7.77
C LYS A 273 16.95 26.97 -6.99
N TYR A 274 16.51 27.93 -6.17
CA TYR A 274 17.37 28.76 -5.33
C TYR A 274 18.24 27.88 -4.42
N LYS A 275 17.64 26.96 -3.66
CA LYS A 275 18.39 26.02 -2.80
C LYS A 275 19.33 25.12 -3.59
N SER A 276 18.93 24.69 -4.78
CA SER A 276 19.79 23.88 -5.65
C SER A 276 21.01 24.64 -6.17
N GLN A 277 20.88 25.95 -6.42
CA GLN A 277 22.00 26.83 -6.80
C GLN A 277 22.97 27.07 -5.64
N GLU A 278 22.52 27.00 -4.38
CA GLU A 278 23.38 27.02 -3.20
C GLU A 278 24.16 25.69 -3.00
N GLY A 279 23.94 24.70 -3.86
CA GLY A 279 24.60 23.39 -3.81
C GLY A 279 23.83 22.32 -3.04
N VAL A 280 22.60 22.61 -2.58
CA VAL A 280 21.73 21.61 -1.96
C VAL A 280 21.23 20.62 -3.02
N ARG A 281 21.27 19.33 -2.72
CA ARG A 281 20.74 18.31 -3.63
C ARG A 281 19.23 18.25 -3.55
N VAL A 282 18.55 18.67 -4.61
CA VAL A 282 17.09 18.69 -4.69
C VAL A 282 16.59 17.60 -5.64
N ILE A 283 15.78 16.66 -5.13
CA ILE A 283 15.22 15.55 -5.90
C ILE A 283 13.71 15.48 -5.67
N LEU A 284 12.94 15.45 -6.76
CA LEU A 284 11.49 15.29 -6.74
C LEU A 284 11.12 13.98 -7.44
N LEU A 285 10.32 13.15 -6.78
CA LEU A 285 9.63 11.99 -7.35
C LEU A 285 8.13 12.30 -7.39
N ILE A 286 7.64 12.72 -8.55
CA ILE A 286 6.23 13.07 -8.75
C ILE A 286 5.55 11.91 -9.47
N TRP A 287 4.33 11.55 -9.07
CA TRP A 287 3.58 10.54 -9.82
C TRP A 287 3.39 10.98 -11.28
N ASP A 288 3.66 10.07 -12.21
CA ASP A 288 3.46 10.23 -13.65
C ASP A 288 2.00 9.88 -14.00
N ASP A 289 1.15 10.89 -14.21
CA ASP A 289 -0.19 10.69 -14.72
C ASP A 289 -0.11 10.34 -16.20
N LYS A 290 -0.14 9.04 -16.54
CA LYS A 290 -0.05 8.60 -17.93
C LYS A 290 -1.14 9.17 -18.84
N THR A 291 -2.23 9.71 -18.29
CA THR A 291 -3.30 10.38 -19.06
C THR A 291 -2.98 11.84 -19.42
N SER A 292 -1.92 12.42 -18.83
CA SER A 292 -1.44 13.78 -19.13
C SER A 292 -0.45 13.86 -20.30
N ASN A 293 -0.14 12.73 -20.95
CA ASN A 293 0.84 12.67 -22.04
C ASN A 293 0.39 13.45 -23.28
N ASP A 294 1.23 14.41 -23.70
CA ASP A 294 1.11 15.30 -24.88
C ASP A 294 1.13 14.59 -26.26
N ASP A 295 0.98 13.26 -26.33
CA ASP A 295 1.35 12.47 -27.52
C ASP A 295 0.32 12.49 -28.66
N LEU A 296 -0.80 13.24 -28.54
CA LEU A 296 -1.85 13.19 -29.57
C LEU A 296 -2.62 14.50 -29.83
N PHE A 297 -1.95 15.64 -30.04
CA PHE A 297 -2.54 16.90 -30.57
C PHE A 297 -3.81 17.43 -29.84
N LEU A 298 -4.12 16.89 -28.67
CA LEU A 298 -5.21 17.27 -27.77
C LEU A 298 -4.56 17.47 -26.42
N LYS A 299 -4.44 18.73 -25.99
CA LYS A 299 -4.12 19.07 -24.61
C LYS A 299 -5.30 18.64 -23.75
N THR A 300 -5.31 17.41 -23.28
CA THR A 300 -6.15 17.02 -22.16
C THR A 300 -5.35 17.28 -20.91
N GLU A 301 -5.74 18.29 -20.12
CA GLU A 301 -5.40 18.28 -18.70
C GLU A 301 -5.69 16.87 -18.17
N GLY A 302 -4.73 16.26 -17.47
CA GLY A 302 -4.84 14.88 -17.00
C GLY A 302 -6.20 14.68 -16.30
N VAL A 303 -6.80 13.50 -16.46
CA VAL A 303 -8.15 13.22 -15.93
C VAL A 303 -8.19 13.42 -14.40
N MET A 304 -7.03 13.45 -13.76
CA MET A 304 -6.85 13.58 -12.32
C MET A 304 -6.34 14.96 -11.87
N GLN A 305 -6.31 15.98 -12.75
CA GLN A 305 -5.91 17.36 -12.40
C GLN A 305 -4.54 17.45 -11.68
N THR A 306 -3.53 16.74 -12.19
CA THR A 306 -2.15 16.85 -11.70
C THR A 306 -1.34 17.85 -12.52
N HIS A 307 -0.31 18.43 -11.88
CA HIS A 307 0.62 19.39 -12.51
C HIS A 307 2.00 18.78 -12.76
N ASP A 308 2.07 17.47 -12.92
CA ASP A 308 3.29 16.67 -12.95
C ASP A 308 4.17 17.00 -14.17
N GLU A 309 3.59 17.03 -15.37
CA GLU A 309 4.32 17.38 -16.59
C GLU A 309 4.77 18.85 -16.63
N GLU A 310 3.93 19.77 -16.17
CA GLU A 310 4.27 21.19 -16.09
C GLU A 310 5.45 21.41 -15.11
N THR A 311 5.36 20.84 -13.91
CA THR A 311 6.42 20.93 -12.91
C THR A 311 7.71 20.27 -13.39
N ARG A 312 7.66 19.13 -14.09
CA ARG A 312 8.85 18.54 -14.73
C ARG A 312 9.47 19.50 -15.75
N LYS A 313 8.64 20.08 -16.63
CA LYS A 313 9.10 21.01 -17.67
C LYS A 313 9.78 22.23 -17.05
N PHE A 314 9.23 22.77 -15.96
CA PHE A 314 9.81 23.90 -15.21
C PHE A 314 11.23 23.62 -14.68
N PHE A 315 11.52 22.39 -14.24
CA PHE A 315 12.83 22.03 -13.69
C PHE A 315 13.85 21.53 -14.73
N LYS A 316 13.44 21.26 -15.98
CA LYS A 316 14.26 20.60 -17.02
C LYS A 316 15.66 21.21 -17.25
N HIS A 317 15.80 22.52 -17.05
CA HIS A 317 17.06 23.26 -17.25
C HIS A 317 17.62 23.84 -15.94
N SER A 318 17.31 23.20 -14.82
CA SER A 318 17.82 23.56 -13.49
C SER A 318 18.66 22.43 -12.90
N ASN A 319 19.30 22.69 -11.75
CA ASN A 319 20.02 21.67 -10.97
C ASN A 319 19.08 20.79 -10.12
N VAL A 320 17.76 21.03 -10.17
CA VAL A 320 16.74 20.22 -9.50
C VAL A 320 16.47 18.96 -10.31
N HIS A 321 16.59 17.79 -9.69
CA HIS A 321 16.29 16.50 -10.32
C HIS A 321 14.82 16.15 -10.16
N CYS A 322 14.00 16.51 -11.15
CA CYS A 322 12.57 16.19 -11.16
C CYS A 322 12.28 14.96 -12.04
N ILE A 323 11.76 13.88 -11.43
CA ILE A 323 11.50 12.59 -12.09
C ILE A 323 10.01 12.26 -11.98
N LEU A 324 9.40 11.98 -13.13
CA LEU A 324 8.06 11.42 -13.21
C LEU A 324 8.12 9.91 -12.95
N CYS A 325 7.33 9.46 -11.99
CA CYS A 325 7.36 8.12 -11.43
C CYS A 325 6.06 7.38 -11.78
N PRO A 326 6.06 6.57 -12.86
CA PRO A 326 4.89 5.77 -13.21
C PRO A 326 4.68 4.67 -12.19
N ARG A 327 3.43 4.45 -11.82
CA ARG A 327 3.06 3.25 -11.06
C ARG A 327 3.03 2.06 -12.01
N SER A 328 3.95 1.13 -11.81
CA SER A 328 4.01 -0.11 -12.58
C SER A 328 3.66 -1.30 -11.69
N ALA A 329 2.87 -2.21 -12.23
CA ALA A 329 2.59 -3.49 -11.59
C ALA A 329 3.83 -4.39 -11.61
N SER A 330 3.84 -5.39 -10.74
CA SER A 330 4.83 -6.46 -10.83
C SER A 330 4.68 -7.20 -12.16
N SER A 331 5.81 -7.52 -12.80
CA SER A 331 5.86 -8.34 -14.02
C SER A 331 5.33 -9.77 -13.81
N LYS A 332 5.18 -10.20 -12.54
CA LYS A 332 4.61 -11.49 -12.15
C LYS A 332 3.08 -11.54 -12.18
N LEU A 333 2.40 -10.42 -12.44
CA LEU A 333 0.93 -10.36 -12.55
C LEU A 333 0.48 -10.63 -14.00
N SER A 334 -0.77 -11.07 -14.19
CA SER A 334 -1.34 -11.21 -15.54
C SER A 334 -1.39 -9.87 -16.27
N ILE A 335 -1.35 -9.90 -17.61
CA ILE A 335 -1.31 -8.69 -18.46
C ILE A 335 -2.46 -7.73 -18.12
N PHE A 336 -3.67 -8.26 -17.95
CA PHE A 336 -4.84 -7.47 -17.55
C PHE A 336 -4.61 -6.73 -16.21
N LYS A 337 -4.08 -7.42 -15.19
CA LYS A 337 -3.76 -6.80 -13.90
C LYS A 337 -2.65 -5.78 -14.02
N GLN A 338 -1.66 -6.01 -14.88
CA GLN A 338 -0.59 -5.05 -15.14
C GLN A 338 -1.14 -3.75 -15.74
N GLN A 339 -2.05 -3.87 -16.71
CA GLN A 339 -2.69 -2.73 -17.37
C GLN A 339 -3.59 -1.95 -16.41
N VAL A 340 -4.39 -2.64 -15.58
CA VAL A 340 -5.16 -2.01 -14.52
C VAL A 340 -4.22 -1.22 -13.61
N VAL A 341 -3.17 -1.86 -13.07
CA VAL A 341 -2.29 -1.17 -12.12
C VAL A 341 -1.55 0.01 -12.75
N GLY A 342 -1.13 -0.16 -14.00
CA GLY A 342 -0.44 0.86 -14.77
C GLY A 342 -1.27 2.11 -15.07
N ASN A 343 -2.60 2.00 -15.01
CA ASN A 343 -3.54 3.05 -15.42
C ASN A 343 -4.34 3.65 -14.26
N ILE A 344 -4.62 2.89 -13.18
CA ILE A 344 -5.52 3.35 -12.11
C ILE A 344 -4.86 3.48 -10.72
N PHE A 345 -3.70 2.85 -10.49
CA PHE A 345 -2.99 3.05 -9.23
C PHE A 345 -1.93 4.14 -9.39
N THR A 346 -1.68 4.87 -8.29
CA THR A 346 -0.80 6.02 -8.29
C THR A 346 0.32 5.87 -7.27
N HIS A 347 1.37 6.68 -7.39
CA HIS A 347 2.26 6.95 -6.27
C HIS A 347 1.60 8.04 -5.41
N HIS A 348 0.98 7.65 -4.30
CA HIS A 348 0.18 8.58 -3.49
C HIS A 348 0.90 9.16 -2.26
N GLN A 349 2.19 8.86 -2.11
CA GLN A 349 3.01 9.32 -0.98
C GLN A 349 3.20 10.84 -1.05
N LYS A 350 2.90 11.55 0.04
CA LYS A 350 3.28 12.96 0.23
C LYS A 350 4.34 13.04 1.30
N CYS A 351 5.56 13.38 0.90
CA CYS A 351 6.71 13.40 1.80
C CYS A 351 7.67 14.51 1.43
N VAL A 352 8.18 15.24 2.43
CA VAL A 352 9.31 16.16 2.30
C VAL A 352 10.38 15.71 3.28
N ILE A 353 11.58 15.40 2.80
CA ILE A 353 12.73 14.99 3.60
C ILE A 353 13.83 16.01 3.41
N VAL A 354 14.28 16.60 4.50
CA VAL A 354 15.28 17.68 4.51
C VAL A 354 16.26 17.49 5.65
N ASP A 355 17.48 18.01 5.49
CA ASP A 355 18.40 18.15 6.62
C ASP A 355 18.14 19.46 7.37
N THR A 356 17.98 19.37 8.69
CA THR A 356 17.65 20.50 9.58
C THR A 356 18.69 20.61 10.69
N GLN A 357 18.73 21.75 11.36
CA GLN A 357 19.67 21.99 12.45
C GLN A 357 19.46 20.99 13.61
N ALA A 358 20.54 20.36 14.06
CA ALA A 358 20.58 19.54 15.27
C ALA A 358 21.40 20.25 16.38
N ALA A 359 21.92 19.50 17.35
CA ALA A 359 22.73 20.08 18.42
C ALA A 359 24.11 20.55 17.88
N GLY A 360 24.55 21.73 18.30
CA GLY A 360 25.86 22.28 17.90
C GLY A 360 25.97 22.49 16.39
N ASN A 361 26.99 21.90 15.76
CA ASN A 361 27.24 21.98 14.32
C ASN A 361 26.72 20.76 13.54
N GLU A 362 25.95 19.87 14.18
CA GLU A 362 25.40 18.69 13.53
C GLU A 362 24.07 19.00 12.84
N ARG A 363 23.74 18.17 11.85
CA ARG A 363 22.44 18.22 11.15
C ARG A 363 21.72 16.89 11.29
N LYS A 364 20.40 16.95 11.34
CA LYS A 364 19.50 15.78 11.45
C LYS A 364 18.59 15.71 10.23
N ILE A 365 18.09 14.51 9.94
CA ILE A 365 17.04 14.34 8.94
C ILE A 365 15.69 14.63 9.59
N THR A 366 14.93 15.54 8.98
CA THR A 366 13.54 15.82 9.31
C THR A 366 12.67 15.41 8.14
N ALA A 367 11.58 14.70 8.43
CA ALA A 367 10.63 14.24 7.44
C ALA A 367 9.22 14.76 7.78
N PHE A 368 8.53 15.29 6.78
CA PHE A 368 7.12 15.66 6.82
C PHE A 368 6.36 14.59 6.03
N ILE A 369 5.40 13.91 6.66
CA ILE A 369 4.61 12.84 6.05
C ILE A 369 3.15 13.07 6.43
N GLY A 370 2.24 13.05 5.45
CA GLY A 370 0.83 13.29 5.72
C GLY A 370 -0.05 13.24 4.47
N GLY A 371 -1.19 13.93 4.54
CA GLY A 371 -2.19 14.00 3.47
C GLY A 371 -2.04 15.20 2.51
N LEU A 372 -1.19 16.18 2.83
CA LEU A 372 -1.05 17.42 2.07
C LEU A 372 0.05 17.28 1.01
N ASP A 373 -0.34 17.27 -0.26
CA ASP A 373 0.59 17.52 -1.38
C ASP A 373 1.02 18.99 -1.39
N LEU A 374 2.21 19.28 -1.93
CA LEU A 374 2.67 20.65 -2.18
C LEU A 374 2.15 21.14 -3.53
N CYS A 375 0.83 21.34 -3.62
CA CYS A 375 0.17 21.81 -4.83
C CYS A 375 -1.04 22.71 -4.51
N ASP A 376 -1.70 23.18 -5.57
CA ASP A 376 -2.89 24.02 -5.53
C ASP A 376 -4.05 23.39 -4.72
N GLY A 377 -4.86 24.23 -4.07
CA GLY A 377 -6.02 23.85 -3.29
C GLY A 377 -5.74 23.17 -1.95
N ARG A 378 -4.46 23.06 -1.54
CA ARG A 378 -4.09 22.43 -0.26
C ARG A 378 -3.82 23.43 0.85
N TYR A 379 -3.55 24.69 0.52
CA TYR A 379 -3.42 25.73 1.53
C TYR A 379 -4.81 26.05 2.08
N ASP A 380 -5.00 25.88 3.38
CA ASP A 380 -6.18 26.34 4.09
C ASP A 380 -5.85 26.50 5.58
N THR A 381 -6.78 27.13 6.30
CA THR A 381 -6.77 27.28 7.75
C THR A 381 -8.00 26.59 8.35
N PRO A 382 -8.07 26.38 9.68
CA PRO A 382 -9.25 25.82 10.34
C PRO A 382 -10.57 26.59 10.11
N ASP A 383 -10.49 27.83 9.61
CA ASP A 383 -11.67 28.64 9.27
C ASP A 383 -12.36 28.17 7.98
N HIS A 384 -11.65 27.45 7.09
CA HIS A 384 -12.16 26.94 5.82
C HIS A 384 -12.98 27.97 5.03
N ARG A 385 -12.34 29.12 4.75
CA ARG A 385 -12.98 30.30 4.18
C ARG A 385 -13.54 30.01 2.77
N LEU A 386 -14.85 30.18 2.58
CA LEU A 386 -15.50 29.93 1.29
C LEU A 386 -15.42 31.12 0.31
N PHE A 387 -15.60 32.35 0.81
CA PHE A 387 -15.74 33.55 -0.04
C PHE A 387 -14.86 34.73 0.40
N SER A 388 -14.22 34.61 1.57
CA SER A 388 -13.30 35.61 2.08
C SER A 388 -11.90 35.36 1.53
N ASP A 389 -11.14 36.44 1.30
CA ASP A 389 -9.72 36.40 0.91
C ASP A 389 -9.42 35.72 -0.45
N LEU A 390 -10.43 35.59 -1.32
CA LEU A 390 -10.29 35.06 -2.67
C LEU A 390 -9.33 35.87 -3.55
N ASP A 391 -9.28 37.18 -3.34
CA ASP A 391 -8.43 38.14 -4.05
C ASP A 391 -7.13 38.46 -3.28
N THR A 392 -6.84 37.73 -2.20
CA THR A 392 -5.62 37.91 -1.39
C THR A 392 -4.94 36.58 -1.07
N VAL A 393 -5.34 35.88 -0.01
CA VAL A 393 -4.73 34.63 0.46
C VAL A 393 -4.91 33.49 -0.55
N PHE A 394 -6.04 33.46 -1.24
CA PHE A 394 -6.36 32.42 -2.23
C PHE A 394 -6.23 32.93 -3.67
N GLU A 395 -5.63 34.11 -3.87
CA GLU A 395 -5.39 34.64 -5.21
C GLU A 395 -4.53 33.66 -6.02
N ASN A 396 -5.01 33.25 -7.20
CA ASN A 396 -4.41 32.23 -8.06
C ASN A 396 -4.37 30.80 -7.46
N ASP A 397 -5.14 30.53 -6.39
CA ASP A 397 -5.27 29.22 -5.76
C ASP A 397 -6.71 28.93 -5.31
N ILE A 398 -7.68 29.25 -6.16
CA ILE A 398 -9.10 28.93 -5.93
C ILE A 398 -9.37 27.54 -6.51
N HIS A 399 -9.52 26.55 -5.63
CA HIS A 399 -9.68 25.15 -6.05
C HIS A 399 -11.10 24.64 -5.75
N ASN A 400 -11.86 24.35 -6.80
CA ASN A 400 -13.18 23.71 -6.71
C ASN A 400 -13.38 22.75 -7.88
N PRO A 401 -12.95 21.48 -7.75
CA PRO A 401 -13.03 20.51 -8.84
C PRO A 401 -14.44 19.94 -9.07
N THR A 402 -15.44 20.41 -8.31
CA THR A 402 -16.81 19.89 -8.35
C THR A 402 -17.66 20.54 -9.44
N PHE A 403 -17.41 21.81 -9.77
CA PHE A 403 -18.27 22.63 -10.63
C PHE A 403 -17.55 23.18 -11.86
#